data_AF-A0A5D0J5C4-F1
#
_entry.id   AF-A0A5D0J5C4-F1
#
_cell.length_a   1.000
_cell.length_b   1.000
_cell.length_c   1.000
_cell.angle_alpha   90.00
_cell.angle_beta   90.00
_cell.angle_gamma   90.00
#
_symmetry.space_group_name_H-M   'P 1'
#
loop_
_entity.id
_entity.type
_entity.pdbx_description
1 polymer ?
#
loop_
_entity_poly.entity_id
_entity_poly.type
_entity_poly.pdbx_seq_one_letter_code
_entity_poly.pdbx_strand_id
1 'polypeptide(L)'
;QKFRDLKIPCDAIYLDIDYMEGFRCFTWSKEYFPEPKRMVKELADDGFKTVVIIDPGIKIDMEYDVFREGLEKDYFCKRADGPYMKGKVWPGECYFPDYTRPEVREWWAGLFKELVSEIGVKGVWNDMNEPAVMDVPGKSFPPDVRHDYDGNPCSHQKAHNIYGMQMA
;
A
#
# COMPACT_ATOMS: atom_id res chain seq x y z
N GLN A 1 10.04 -2.54 25.83
CA GLN A 1 10.79 -2.95 27.04
C GLN A 1 12.31 -3.01 26.88
N LYS A 2 12.89 -3.97 26.13
CA LYS A 2 14.36 -4.21 26.08
C LYS A 2 15.22 -2.98 25.78
N PHE A 3 14.80 -2.09 24.87
CA PHE A 3 15.48 -0.80 24.63
C PHE A 3 15.64 0.04 25.89
N ARG A 4 14.61 0.09 26.74
CA ARG A 4 14.61 0.87 28.00
C ARG A 4 15.52 0.23 29.03
N ASP A 5 15.45 -1.09 29.20
CA ASP A 5 16.30 -1.83 30.14
C ASP A 5 17.79 -1.65 29.81
N LEU A 6 18.12 -1.67 28.51
CA LEU A 6 19.46 -1.48 27.99
C LEU A 6 19.86 0.00 27.83
N LYS A 7 18.97 0.94 28.12
CA LYS A 7 19.16 2.39 27.95
C LYS A 7 19.59 2.79 26.52
N ILE A 8 19.05 2.11 25.51
CA ILE A 8 19.27 2.43 24.11
C ILE A 8 18.11 3.30 23.62
N PRO A 9 18.37 4.51 23.09
CA PRO A 9 17.32 5.38 22.56
C PRO A 9 16.70 4.78 21.29
N CYS A 10 15.37 4.89 21.16
CA CYS A 10 14.63 4.47 19.99
C CYS A 10 13.32 5.28 19.92
N ASP A 11 13.04 5.86 18.75
CA ASP A 11 11.92 6.76 18.52
C ASP A 11 10.73 6.10 17.82
N ALA A 12 10.98 5.05 17.04
CA ALA A 12 9.98 4.46 16.17
C ALA A 12 10.13 2.95 16.07
N ILE A 13 8.98 2.27 15.97
CA ILE A 13 8.87 0.83 15.73
C ILE A 13 8.16 0.66 14.38
N TYR A 14 8.76 -0.12 13.51
CA TYR A 14 8.26 -0.38 12.15
C TYR A 14 7.59 -1.75 12.12
N LEU A 15 6.40 -1.81 11.54
CA LEU A 15 5.68 -3.05 11.27
C LEU A 15 5.72 -3.30 9.77
N ASP A 16 6.44 -4.35 9.39
CA ASP A 16 6.55 -4.86 8.02
C ASP A 16 5.30 -5.70 7.66
N ILE A 17 5.24 -6.23 6.45
CA ILE A 17 4.04 -6.74 5.77
C ILE A 17 3.18 -7.74 6.56
N ASP A 18 3.77 -8.47 7.50
CA ASP A 18 3.10 -9.49 8.33
C ASP A 18 2.07 -8.92 9.31
N TYR A 19 2.03 -7.58 9.50
CA TYR A 19 0.97 -6.97 10.31
C TYR A 19 -0.41 -7.05 9.66
N MET A 20 -0.47 -7.18 8.34
CA MET A 20 -1.70 -7.20 7.56
C MET A 20 -2.37 -8.59 7.56
N GLU A 21 -3.69 -8.61 7.39
CA GLU A 21 -4.46 -9.85 7.24
C GLU A 21 -4.27 -10.45 5.84
N GLY A 22 -3.38 -11.44 5.72
CA GLY A 22 -3.08 -12.10 4.44
C GLY A 22 -2.47 -11.16 3.40
N PHE A 23 -1.66 -10.20 3.86
CA PHE A 23 -1.00 -9.15 3.06
C PHE A 23 -1.98 -8.18 2.36
N ARG A 24 -3.20 -8.04 2.87
CA ARG A 24 -4.17 -7.03 2.39
C ARG A 24 -3.85 -5.68 3.02
N CYS A 25 -3.51 -4.69 2.19
CA CYS A 25 -3.25 -3.32 2.65
C CYS A 25 -4.41 -2.78 3.51
N PHE A 26 -4.11 -1.87 4.43
CA PHE A 26 -5.10 -1.25 5.33
C PHE A 26 -5.87 -2.22 6.23
N THR A 27 -5.39 -3.45 6.41
CA THR A 27 -5.96 -4.41 7.38
C THR A 27 -4.97 -4.72 8.50
N TRP A 28 -5.46 -5.41 9.53
CA TRP A 28 -4.66 -5.91 10.64
C TRP A 28 -4.94 -7.40 10.84
N SER A 29 -3.88 -8.21 10.93
CA SER A 29 -3.98 -9.63 11.25
C SER A 29 -4.60 -9.81 12.63
N LYS A 30 -5.72 -10.52 12.73
CA LYS A 30 -6.36 -10.79 14.03
C LYS A 30 -5.60 -11.82 14.85
N GLU A 31 -4.73 -12.61 14.22
CA GLU A 31 -3.88 -13.59 14.88
C GLU A 31 -2.69 -12.91 15.56
N TYR A 32 -1.97 -12.05 14.83
CA TYR A 32 -0.74 -11.42 15.33
C TYR A 32 -1.00 -10.08 16.03
N PHE A 33 -2.01 -9.33 15.57
CA PHE A 33 -2.34 -7.99 16.04
C PHE A 33 -3.84 -7.88 16.39
N PRO A 34 -4.36 -8.67 17.35
CA PRO A 34 -5.79 -8.70 17.67
C PRO A 34 -6.35 -7.37 18.20
N GLU A 35 -5.50 -6.53 18.81
CA GLU A 35 -5.88 -5.25 19.41
C GLU A 35 -4.91 -4.13 18.98
N PRO A 36 -4.86 -3.77 17.68
CA PRO A 36 -3.83 -2.90 17.13
C PRO A 36 -3.89 -1.49 17.72
N LYS A 37 -5.10 -0.97 17.95
CA LYS A 37 -5.32 0.32 18.62
C LYS A 37 -4.75 0.35 20.04
N ARG A 38 -4.88 -0.75 20.81
CA ARG A 38 -4.31 -0.83 22.15
C ARG A 38 -2.79 -0.84 22.07
N MET A 39 -2.21 -1.70 21.22
CA MET A 39 -0.76 -1.80 21.04
C MET A 39 -0.14 -0.47 20.61
N VAL A 40 -0.71 0.20 19.61
CA VAL A 40 -0.21 1.49 19.12
C VAL A 40 -0.32 2.56 20.20
N LYS A 41 -1.39 2.56 21.00
CA LYS A 41 -1.52 3.47 22.15
C LYS A 41 -0.46 3.20 23.21
N GLU A 42 -0.24 1.95 23.60
CA GLU A 42 0.77 1.58 24.61
C GLU A 42 2.19 1.98 24.15
N LEU A 43 2.53 1.73 22.88
CA LEU A 43 3.79 2.19 22.28
C LEU A 43 3.92 3.72 22.32
N ALA A 44 2.83 4.43 22.02
CA ALA A 44 2.82 5.89 22.08
C ALA A 44 2.97 6.44 23.51
N ASP A 45 2.31 5.83 24.49
CA ASP A 45 2.46 6.18 25.92
C ASP A 45 3.91 5.97 26.39
N ASP A 46 4.59 4.96 25.83
CA ASP A 46 6.02 4.69 26.02
C ASP A 46 6.95 5.60 25.18
N GLY A 47 6.40 6.51 24.38
CA GLY A 47 7.13 7.48 23.57
C GLY A 47 7.59 6.98 22.19
N PHE A 48 7.15 5.81 21.76
CA PHE A 48 7.44 5.28 20.42
C PHE A 48 6.41 5.74 19.38
N LYS A 49 6.89 5.94 18.15
CA LYS A 49 6.07 6.20 16.96
C LYS A 49 5.92 4.90 16.18
N THR A 50 4.70 4.38 16.05
CA THR A 50 4.49 3.22 15.18
C THR A 50 4.42 3.66 13.73
N VAL A 51 5.19 2.99 12.86
CA VAL A 51 5.18 3.15 11.40
C VAL A 51 4.76 1.83 10.76
N VAL A 52 3.88 1.86 9.78
CA VAL A 52 3.41 0.65 9.08
C VAL A 52 3.73 0.74 7.60
N ILE A 53 4.06 -0.39 6.98
CA ILE A 53 4.27 -0.47 5.53
C ILE A 53 2.93 -0.48 4.77
N ILE A 54 2.88 0.15 3.59
CA ILE A 54 1.79 0.04 2.63
C ILE A 54 2.40 -0.03 1.22
N ASP A 55 2.05 -1.09 0.49
CA ASP A 55 2.51 -1.36 -0.88
C ASP A 55 1.44 -1.00 -1.92
N PRO A 56 1.80 -0.80 -3.20
CA PRO A 56 0.83 -0.48 -4.25
C PRO A 56 0.00 -1.68 -4.73
N GLY A 57 0.42 -2.90 -4.40
CA GLY A 57 -0.24 -4.13 -4.86
C GLY A 57 -1.48 -4.46 -4.04
N ILE A 58 -2.66 -4.33 -4.66
CA ILE A 58 -3.95 -4.66 -4.03
C ILE A 58 -4.35 -6.07 -4.42
N LYS A 59 -4.33 -6.97 -3.43
CA LYS A 59 -4.71 -8.38 -3.56
C LYS A 59 -6.06 -8.51 -4.27
N ILE A 60 -6.13 -9.39 -5.27
CA ILE A 60 -7.37 -9.73 -5.95
C ILE A 60 -8.23 -10.60 -5.02
N ASP A 61 -9.24 -9.99 -4.40
CA ASP A 61 -10.11 -10.66 -3.44
C ASP A 61 -11.45 -9.91 -3.29
N MET A 62 -12.57 -10.55 -3.64
CA MET A 62 -13.90 -9.92 -3.57
C MET A 62 -14.43 -9.73 -2.14
N GLU A 63 -13.82 -10.39 -1.15
CA GLU A 63 -14.11 -10.17 0.27
C GLU A 63 -13.30 -9.01 0.87
N TYR A 64 -12.38 -8.43 0.09
CA TYR A 64 -11.54 -7.31 0.49
C TYR A 64 -12.11 -5.99 -0.03
N ASP A 65 -12.61 -5.16 0.88
CA ASP A 65 -13.35 -3.94 0.57
C ASP A 65 -12.58 -2.95 -0.34
N VAL A 66 -11.29 -2.74 -0.07
CA VAL A 66 -10.44 -1.84 -0.88
C VAL A 66 -10.32 -2.35 -2.32
N PHE A 67 -10.17 -3.67 -2.50
CA PHE A 67 -10.13 -4.27 -3.84
C PHE A 67 -11.47 -4.10 -4.55
N ARG A 68 -12.57 -4.43 -3.88
CA ARG A 68 -13.92 -4.32 -4.43
C ARG A 68 -14.25 -2.88 -4.85
N GLU A 69 -13.97 -1.90 -3.99
CA GLU A 69 -14.20 -0.49 -4.30
C GLU A 69 -13.35 -0.01 -5.48
N GLY A 70 -12.05 -0.35 -5.49
CA GLY A 70 -11.16 -0.02 -6.60
C GLY A 70 -11.60 -0.64 -7.94
N LEU A 71 -12.18 -1.84 -7.88
CA LEU A 71 -12.73 -2.53 -9.04
C LEU A 71 -14.02 -1.88 -9.54
N GLU A 72 -14.95 -1.56 -8.63
CA GLU A 72 -16.23 -0.90 -8.94
C GLU A 72 -16.04 0.50 -9.54
N LYS A 73 -15.02 1.23 -9.09
CA LYS A 73 -14.71 2.59 -9.55
C LYS A 73 -13.74 2.65 -10.75
N ASP A 74 -13.29 1.50 -11.24
CA ASP A 74 -12.33 1.40 -12.34
C ASP A 74 -11.02 2.18 -12.07
N TYR A 75 -10.44 1.97 -10.89
CA TYR A 75 -9.27 2.71 -10.39
C TYR A 75 -7.92 2.02 -10.66
N PHE A 76 -7.93 0.79 -11.16
CA PHE A 76 -6.70 0.05 -11.42
C PHE A 76 -6.14 0.33 -12.83
N CYS A 77 -4.82 0.32 -12.93
CA CYS A 77 -4.10 0.37 -14.20
C CYS A 77 -4.58 -0.75 -15.14
N LYS A 78 -4.52 -0.52 -16.46
CA LYS A 78 -4.91 -1.50 -17.49
C LYS A 78 -3.79 -1.79 -18.47
N ARG A 79 -3.86 -2.95 -19.12
CA ARG A 79 -3.04 -3.32 -20.27
C ARG A 79 -3.55 -2.60 -21.52
N ALA A 80 -2.73 -2.50 -22.56
CA ALA A 80 -3.12 -1.81 -23.79
C ALA A 80 -4.31 -2.46 -24.53
N ASP A 81 -4.55 -3.75 -24.29
CA ASP A 81 -5.65 -4.54 -24.85
C ASP A 81 -6.92 -4.53 -23.98
N GLY A 82 -6.91 -3.83 -22.83
CA GLY A 82 -8.11 -3.56 -22.02
C GLY A 82 -8.19 -4.22 -20.64
N PRO A 83 -7.71 -5.45 -20.40
CA PRO A 83 -7.71 -6.06 -19.07
C PRO A 83 -6.95 -5.23 -18.02
N TYR A 84 -7.27 -5.40 -16.75
CA TYR A 84 -6.50 -4.80 -15.66
C TYR A 84 -5.04 -5.30 -15.68
N MET A 85 -4.13 -4.41 -15.27
CA MET A 85 -2.74 -4.75 -15.04
C MET A 85 -2.67 -5.69 -13.84
N LYS A 86 -2.46 -6.97 -14.14
CA LYS A 86 -2.27 -8.04 -13.16
C LYS A 86 -0.79 -8.31 -12.97
N GLY A 87 -0.35 -8.40 -11.72
CA GLY A 87 1.02 -8.76 -11.39
C GLY A 87 1.09 -9.41 -10.01
N LYS A 88 2.10 -10.26 -9.83
CA LYS A 88 2.31 -10.97 -8.58
C LYS A 88 3.26 -10.18 -7.67
N VAL A 89 2.90 -10.07 -6.40
CA VAL A 89 3.73 -9.53 -5.30
C VAL A 89 3.48 -10.35 -4.04
N TRP A 90 3.74 -9.81 -2.83
CA TRP A 90 3.60 -10.51 -1.55
C TRP A 90 2.26 -11.23 -1.34
N PRO A 91 1.08 -10.59 -1.51
CA PRO A 91 -0.23 -11.25 -1.42
C PRO A 91 -0.55 -12.27 -2.53
N GLY A 92 0.34 -12.47 -3.52
CA GLY A 92 0.04 -13.19 -4.76
C GLY A 92 -0.43 -12.24 -5.86
N GLU A 93 -1.45 -12.64 -6.62
CA GLU A 93 -1.99 -11.85 -7.74
C GLU A 93 -2.65 -10.55 -7.25
N CYS A 94 -2.24 -9.42 -7.84
CA CYS A 94 -2.69 -8.09 -7.50
C CYS A 94 -3.13 -7.28 -8.72
N TYR A 95 -3.98 -6.30 -8.46
CA TYR A 95 -4.14 -5.11 -9.29
C TYR A 95 -3.48 -3.91 -8.61
N PHE A 96 -3.21 -2.90 -9.42
CA PHE A 96 -2.40 -1.76 -9.01
C PHE A 96 -3.17 -0.46 -9.30
N PRO A 97 -3.44 0.38 -8.29
CA PRO A 97 -4.14 1.65 -8.50
C PRO A 97 -3.39 2.54 -9.50
N ASP A 98 -4.11 3.24 -10.35
CA ASP A 98 -3.52 4.26 -11.21
C ASP A 98 -3.32 5.57 -10.44
N TYR A 99 -2.23 5.67 -9.68
CA TYR A 99 -1.90 6.88 -8.92
C TYR A 99 -1.70 8.12 -9.80
N THR A 100 -1.58 7.95 -11.12
CA THR A 100 -1.47 9.08 -12.04
C THR A 100 -2.82 9.76 -12.28
N ARG A 101 -3.93 9.16 -11.82
CA ARG A 101 -5.27 9.73 -11.84
C ARG A 101 -5.58 10.46 -10.52
N PRO A 102 -5.97 11.76 -10.55
CA PRO A 102 -6.25 12.53 -9.34
C PRO A 102 -7.29 11.91 -8.39
N GLU A 103 -8.36 11.34 -8.95
CA GLU A 103 -9.43 10.71 -8.17
C GLU A 103 -8.95 9.46 -7.43
N VAL A 104 -7.98 8.74 -7.98
CA VAL A 104 -7.37 7.57 -7.35
C VAL A 104 -6.48 8.01 -6.20
N ARG A 105 -5.73 9.11 -6.34
CA ARG A 105 -4.94 9.66 -5.24
C ARG A 105 -5.81 10.13 -4.07
N GLU A 106 -6.94 10.78 -4.36
CA GLU A 106 -7.89 11.19 -3.32
C GLU A 106 -8.51 9.98 -2.60
N TRP A 107 -8.93 8.96 -3.35
CA TRP A 107 -9.42 7.72 -2.78
C TRP A 107 -8.36 7.04 -1.91
N TRP A 108 -7.13 6.92 -2.42
CA TRP A 108 -6.00 6.33 -1.71
C TRP A 108 -5.71 7.05 -0.40
N ALA A 109 -5.68 8.39 -0.41
CA ALA A 109 -5.50 9.22 0.78
C ALA A 109 -6.60 8.96 1.82
N GLY A 110 -7.84 8.78 1.39
CA GLY A 110 -8.98 8.45 2.25
C GLY A 110 -8.80 7.15 3.05
N LEU A 111 -8.13 6.15 2.48
CA LEU A 111 -7.90 4.85 3.14
C LEU A 111 -6.99 4.95 4.38
N PHE A 112 -6.15 5.98 4.46
CA PHE A 112 -5.26 6.19 5.62
C PHE A 112 -5.97 6.73 6.86
N LYS A 113 -7.23 7.18 6.73
CA LYS A 113 -7.97 7.80 7.83
C LYS A 113 -8.06 6.88 9.04
N GLU A 114 -8.38 5.61 8.85
CA GLU A 114 -8.47 4.62 9.94
C GLU A 114 -7.10 4.41 10.61
N LEU A 115 -6.05 4.15 9.82
CA LEU A 115 -4.70 3.92 10.32
C LEU A 115 -4.18 5.09 11.18
N VAL A 116 -4.33 6.32 10.69
CA VAL A 116 -3.76 7.50 11.34
C VAL A 116 -4.64 8.02 12.46
N SER A 117 -5.96 8.14 12.23
CA SER A 117 -6.86 8.81 13.17
C SER A 117 -7.46 7.87 14.20
N GLU A 118 -7.74 6.62 13.83
CA GLU A 118 -8.47 5.69 14.69
C GLU A 118 -7.53 4.73 15.43
N ILE A 119 -6.54 4.17 14.72
CA ILE A 119 -5.51 3.30 15.29
C ILE A 119 -4.38 4.12 15.93
N GLY A 120 -4.03 5.27 15.34
CA GLY A 120 -3.05 6.21 15.91
C GLY A 120 -1.63 6.05 15.38
N VAL A 121 -1.44 5.35 14.25
CA VAL A 121 -0.15 5.20 13.57
C VAL A 121 0.45 6.59 13.26
N LYS A 122 1.77 6.72 13.37
CA LYS A 122 2.50 8.00 13.25
C LYS A 122 3.30 8.16 11.97
N GLY A 123 3.38 7.13 11.15
CA GLY A 123 3.98 7.21 9.82
C GLY A 123 3.60 6.01 8.97
N VAL A 124 3.80 6.16 7.66
CA VAL A 124 3.62 5.10 6.68
C VAL A 124 4.92 4.96 5.91
N TRP A 125 5.34 3.73 5.67
CA TRP A 125 6.41 3.40 4.76
C TRP A 125 5.78 2.92 3.45
N ASN A 126 5.99 3.64 2.35
CA ASN A 126 5.65 3.11 1.02
C ASN A 126 6.83 2.31 0.48
N ASP A 127 6.57 1.06 0.12
CA ASP A 127 7.55 0.18 -0.49
C ASP A 127 7.01 -0.38 -1.81
N MET A 128 7.90 -1.02 -2.58
CA MET A 128 7.56 -1.76 -3.79
C MET A 128 6.88 -0.89 -4.87
N ASN A 129 7.09 0.43 -4.82
CA ASN A 129 6.37 1.44 -5.59
C ASN A 129 7.06 1.87 -6.89
N GLU A 130 8.04 1.12 -7.38
CA GLU A 130 8.66 1.33 -8.69
C GLU A 130 7.68 1.35 -9.88
N PRO A 131 6.59 0.54 -9.97
CA PRO A 131 6.09 -0.53 -9.09
C PRO A 131 6.81 -1.86 -9.29
N ALA A 132 7.08 -2.57 -8.21
CA ALA A 132 7.66 -3.91 -8.26
C ALA A 132 6.63 -4.95 -8.69
N VAL A 133 7.03 -5.81 -9.62
CA VAL A 133 6.25 -6.99 -10.03
C VAL A 133 7.16 -8.21 -10.04
N MET A 134 6.76 -9.25 -9.32
CA MET A 134 7.49 -10.51 -9.27
C MET A 134 7.31 -11.29 -10.57
N ASP A 135 8.21 -12.23 -10.82
CA ASP A 135 8.09 -13.20 -11.92
C ASP A 135 8.01 -12.60 -13.35
N VAL A 136 8.41 -11.33 -13.53
CA VAL A 136 8.62 -10.68 -14.86
C VAL A 136 10.07 -10.25 -15.06
N PRO A 137 10.58 -10.19 -16.32
CA PRO A 137 12.00 -9.88 -16.58
C PRO A 137 12.49 -8.56 -16.01
N GLY A 138 11.70 -7.49 -16.14
CA GLY A 138 12.07 -6.14 -15.69
C GLY A 138 11.77 -5.87 -14.21
N LYS A 139 11.21 -6.84 -13.48
CA LYS A 139 10.72 -6.69 -12.10
C LYS A 139 9.79 -5.48 -11.87
N SER A 140 9.15 -5.00 -12.93
CA SER A 140 8.22 -3.87 -12.92
C SER A 140 7.17 -4.05 -14.02
N PHE A 141 6.25 -3.08 -14.15
CA PHE A 141 5.20 -3.12 -15.16
C PHE A 141 5.76 -3.25 -16.57
N PRO A 142 5.10 -4.04 -17.44
CA PRO A 142 5.46 -4.03 -18.85
C PRO A 142 5.14 -2.66 -19.49
N PRO A 143 5.89 -2.26 -20.53
CA PRO A 143 5.80 -0.92 -21.12
C PRO A 143 4.42 -0.47 -21.62
N ASP A 144 3.54 -1.41 -21.95
CA ASP A 144 2.23 -1.18 -22.54
C ASP A 144 1.09 -0.95 -21.52
N VAL A 145 1.38 -1.01 -20.22
CA VAL A 145 0.41 -0.58 -19.19
C VAL A 145 0.01 0.87 -19.45
N ARG A 146 -1.28 1.17 -19.30
CA ARG A 146 -1.89 2.47 -19.55
C ARG A 146 -2.16 3.20 -18.24
N HIS A 147 -1.90 4.50 -18.28
CA HIS A 147 -2.01 5.45 -17.18
C HIS A 147 -2.82 6.65 -17.65
N ASP A 148 -3.66 7.20 -16.76
CA ASP A 148 -4.43 8.42 -17.00
C ASP A 148 -3.52 9.66 -17.16
N TYR A 149 -2.52 9.78 -16.30
CA TYR A 149 -1.51 10.84 -16.29
C TYR A 149 -2.15 12.24 -16.23
N ASP A 150 -2.97 12.47 -15.20
CA ASP A 150 -3.74 13.69 -14.98
C ASP A 150 -4.53 14.10 -16.24
N GLY A 151 -5.29 13.14 -16.81
CA GLY A 151 -6.08 13.33 -18.02
C GLY A 151 -5.28 13.43 -19.33
N ASN A 152 -4.00 13.06 -19.33
CA ASN A 152 -3.14 13.03 -20.53
C ASN A 152 -2.64 11.60 -20.81
N PRO A 153 -3.52 10.67 -21.26
CA PRO A 153 -3.26 9.24 -21.24
C PRO A 153 -1.95 8.85 -21.89
N CYS A 154 -1.19 7.99 -21.23
CA CYS A 154 0.10 7.54 -21.71
C CYS A 154 0.39 6.07 -21.41
N SER A 155 1.48 5.57 -21.98
CA SER A 155 2.02 4.27 -21.61
C SER A 155 2.89 4.38 -20.36
N HIS A 156 3.14 3.24 -19.73
CA HIS A 156 4.02 3.17 -18.57
C HIS A 156 5.44 3.64 -18.88
N GLN A 157 5.91 3.59 -20.13
CA GLN A 157 7.20 4.16 -20.52
C GLN A 157 7.34 5.64 -20.14
N LYS A 158 6.25 6.42 -20.22
CA LYS A 158 6.23 7.83 -19.81
C LYS A 158 5.95 7.98 -18.31
N ALA A 159 5.08 7.14 -17.76
CA ALA A 159 4.62 7.25 -16.37
C ALA A 159 5.54 6.58 -15.33
N HIS A 160 6.49 5.73 -15.73
CA HIS A 160 7.25 4.85 -14.85
C HIS A 160 7.81 5.56 -13.62
N ASN A 161 8.66 6.57 -13.82
CA ASN A 161 9.33 7.27 -12.73
C ASN A 161 8.42 8.17 -11.88
N ILE A 162 7.19 8.46 -12.33
CA ILE A 162 6.24 9.25 -11.54
C ILE A 162 5.26 8.38 -10.78
N TYR A 163 5.15 7.09 -11.08
CA TYR A 163 4.17 6.21 -10.45
C TYR A 163 4.38 6.14 -8.93
N GLY A 164 5.59 5.83 -8.49
CA GLY A 164 5.92 5.75 -7.07
C GLY A 164 5.82 7.09 -6.35
N MET A 165 6.18 8.19 -7.02
CA MET A 165 6.05 9.55 -6.48
C MET A 165 4.58 9.92 -6.25
N GLN A 166 3.67 9.50 -7.13
CA GLN A 166 2.24 9.82 -7.04
C GLN A 166 1.47 8.97 -6.02
N MET A 167 2.06 7.87 -5.56
CA MET A 167 1.52 7.06 -4.46
C MET A 167 1.72 7.73 -3.08
N ALA A 168 2.79 8.51 -2.94
CA ALA A 168 3.31 9.05 -1.69
C ALA A 168 2.67 10.39 -1.27
#